data_AF-A0A6P2B4D9-F1
#
_entry.id   AF-A0A6P2B4D9-F1
#
_cell.length_a   1.000
_cell.length_b   1.000
_cell.length_c   1.000
_cell.angle_alpha   90.00
_cell.angle_beta   90.00
_cell.angle_gamma   90.00
#
_symmetry.space_group_name_H-M   'P 1'
#
loop_
_entity.id
_entity.type
_entity.pdbx_description
1 polymer ?
#
loop_
_entity_poly.entity_id
_entity_poly.type
_entity_poly.pdbx_seq_one_letter_code
_entity_poly.pdbx_strand_id
1 'polypeptide(L)'
;MMTTTNWTRDGNGGITAFDIQRHSDLSARVAHRKIVNHMRRIYQHEQIAFDLYQQLAERTAKPASKQLYGRLQLAEAEQLKRRAKLLKRLGAKPPRQIGTALGRLWRAALVKINPRYALMWLRWIKRGDVRRQREAANLLREFARRS
;
A
#
# COMPACT_ATOMS: atom_id res chain seq x y z
N MET A 1 -6.37 -18.75 5.49
CA MET A 1 -7.52 -17.84 5.58
C MET A 1 -7.04 -16.46 6.01
N MET A 2 -6.99 -15.49 5.08
CA MET A 2 -6.65 -14.10 5.40
C MET A 2 -7.94 -13.35 5.74
N THR A 3 -8.06 -12.87 6.97
CA THR A 3 -9.15 -11.99 7.42
C THR A 3 -9.03 -10.64 6.73
N THR A 4 -9.78 -10.47 5.64
CA THR A 4 -10.10 -9.17 5.06
C THR A 4 -10.86 -8.36 6.10
N THR A 5 -10.15 -7.48 6.81
CA THR A 5 -10.79 -6.49 7.69
C THR A 5 -11.60 -5.57 6.78
N ASN A 6 -12.92 -5.70 6.79
CA ASN A 6 -13.82 -4.85 6.02
C ASN A 6 -13.72 -3.42 6.58
N TRP A 7 -13.01 -2.55 5.86
CA TRP A 7 -12.83 -1.11 6.16
C TRP A 7 -14.05 -0.26 5.76
N THR A 8 -15.22 -0.89 5.62
CA THR A 8 -16.48 -0.26 5.24
C THR A 8 -17.52 -0.60 6.29
N ARG A 9 -17.81 0.36 7.16
CA ARG A 9 -19.13 0.46 7.78
C ARG A 9 -19.44 1.95 8.00
N ASP A 10 -20.02 2.57 6.99
CA ASP A 10 -20.98 3.65 7.19
C ASP A 10 -22.33 3.06 7.59
N GLY A 11 -23.06 3.79 8.44
CA GLY A 11 -24.37 3.43 8.98
C GLY A 11 -24.60 3.91 10.42
N ASN A 12 -23.68 3.61 11.36
CA ASN A 12 -23.91 3.77 12.81
C ASN A 12 -22.65 4.19 13.61
N GLY A 13 -22.08 5.38 13.40
CA GLY A 13 -21.09 5.93 14.36
C GLY A 13 -19.66 5.37 14.28
N GLY A 14 -19.13 5.15 13.07
CA GLY A 14 -17.70 4.94 12.87
C GLY A 14 -17.02 6.25 12.48
N ILE A 15 -16.09 6.75 13.30
CA ILE A 15 -15.30 7.95 12.99
C ILE A 15 -14.58 7.72 11.67
N THR A 16 -15.06 8.42 10.65
CA THR A 16 -14.41 8.41 9.35
C THR A 16 -13.18 9.30 9.43
N ALA A 17 -12.17 9.04 8.61
CA ALA A 17 -11.06 9.97 8.51
C ALA A 17 -11.48 11.37 8.00
N PHE A 18 -12.73 11.52 7.58
CA PHE A 18 -13.42 12.78 7.31
C PHE A 18 -13.67 13.60 8.60
N ASP A 19 -13.99 12.94 9.72
CA ASP A 19 -14.23 13.60 11.01
C ASP A 19 -12.94 14.17 11.60
N ILE A 20 -11.83 13.45 11.46
CA ILE A 20 -10.49 13.89 11.90
C ILE A 20 -10.04 15.17 11.16
N GLN A 21 -10.48 15.36 9.92
CA GLN A 21 -10.15 16.56 9.13
C GLN A 21 -10.96 17.80 9.58
N ARG A 22 -12.10 17.59 10.25
CA ARG A 22 -13.01 18.63 10.72
C ARG A 22 -12.67 19.13 12.13
N HIS A 23 -11.92 18.35 12.91
CA HIS A 23 -11.42 18.78 14.22
C HIS A 23 -10.25 19.78 14.07
N SER A 24 -10.38 20.92 14.75
CA SER A 24 -9.36 21.97 14.86
C SER A 24 -8.15 21.56 15.72
N ASP A 25 -8.17 20.37 16.33
CA ASP A 25 -7.13 19.88 17.21
C ASP A 25 -5.85 19.51 16.44
N LEU A 26 -4.71 20.05 16.91
CA LEU A 26 -3.38 19.79 16.37
C LEU A 26 -3.07 18.28 16.38
N SER A 27 -3.56 17.56 17.39
CA SER A 27 -3.35 16.12 17.55
C SER A 27 -4.00 15.31 16.40
N ALA A 28 -5.22 15.68 16.01
CA ALA A 28 -5.99 15.10 14.91
C ALA A 28 -5.30 15.31 13.56
N ARG A 29 -4.79 16.51 13.32
CA ARG A 29 -4.04 16.83 12.09
C ARG A 29 -2.74 16.04 11.97
N VAL A 30 -2.01 15.88 13.08
CA VAL A 30 -0.77 15.08 13.11
C VAL A 30 -1.06 13.60 12.83
N ALA A 31 -2.11 13.04 13.43
CA ALA A 31 -2.50 11.65 13.21
C ALA A 31 -3.00 11.41 11.78
N HIS A 32 -3.83 12.30 11.24
CA HIS A 32 -4.26 12.26 9.84
C HIS A 32 -3.07 12.29 8.88
N ARG A 33 -2.10 13.19 9.11
CA ARG A 33 -0.87 13.25 8.31
C ARG A 33 -0.07 11.95 8.38
N LYS A 34 0.04 11.33 9.57
CA LYS A 34 0.72 10.02 9.73
C LYS A 34 0.00 8.93 8.95
N ILE A 35 -1.33 8.84 9.05
CA ILE A 35 -2.15 7.86 8.32
C ILE A 35 -1.98 8.04 6.81
N VAL A 36 -2.10 9.26 6.30
CA VAL A 36 -1.90 9.58 4.88
C VAL A 36 -0.50 9.17 4.42
N ASN A 37 0.54 9.45 5.21
CA ASN A 37 1.92 9.07 4.87
C ASN A 37 2.12 7.55 4.85
N HIS A 38 1.52 6.82 5.78
CA HIS A 38 1.53 5.35 5.75
C HIS A 38 0.83 4.82 4.50
N MET A 39 -0.35 5.34 4.17
CA MET A 39 -1.11 4.91 3.00
C MET A 39 -0.40 5.23 1.68
N ARG A 40 0.30 6.37 1.60
CA ARG A 40 1.14 6.72 0.45
C ARG A 40 2.33 5.78 0.29
N ARG A 41 3.00 5.40 1.39
CA ARG A 41 4.11 4.42 1.34
C ARG A 41 3.62 3.05 0.88
N ILE A 42 2.49 2.59 1.42
CA ILE A 42 1.89 1.31 1.00
C ILE A 42 1.54 1.35 -0.49
N TYR A 43 0.93 2.44 -0.96
CA TYR A 43 0.64 2.64 -2.40
C TYR A 43 1.91 2.53 -3.25
N GLN A 44 3.01 3.16 -2.81
CA GLN A 44 4.29 3.07 -3.53
C GLN A 44 4.83 1.65 -3.59
N HIS A 45 4.70 0.87 -2.51
CA HIS A 45 5.13 -0.53 -2.50
C HIS A 45 4.24 -1.42 -3.36
N GLU A 46 2.92 -1.22 -3.35
CA GLU A 46 1.97 -1.90 -4.24
C GLU A 46 2.31 -1.61 -5.72
N GLN A 47 2.68 -0.36 -6.04
CA GLN A 47 3.10 0.04 -7.39
C GLN A 47 4.43 -0.58 -7.79
N ILE A 48 5.40 -0.60 -6.86
CA ILE A 48 6.68 -1.29 -7.06
C ILE A 48 6.46 -2.78 -7.33
N ALA A 49 5.57 -3.42 -6.58
CA ALA A 49 5.24 -4.83 -6.75
C ALA A 49 4.61 -5.09 -8.12
N PHE A 50 3.66 -4.24 -8.53
CA PHE A 50 3.05 -4.29 -9.85
C PHE A 50 4.10 -4.24 -10.97
N ASP A 51 4.96 -3.21 -10.97
CA ASP A 51 6.01 -3.03 -11.98
C ASP A 51 6.97 -4.23 -12.01
N LEU A 52 7.31 -4.75 -10.83
CA LEU A 52 8.25 -5.87 -10.70
C LEU A 52 7.65 -7.17 -11.23
N TYR A 53 6.39 -7.46 -10.91
CA TYR A 53 5.71 -8.65 -11.45
C TYR A 53 5.57 -8.60 -12.95
N GLN A 54 5.31 -7.42 -13.53
CA GLN A 54 5.30 -7.24 -14.97
C GLN A 54 6.66 -7.58 -15.60
N GLN A 55 7.74 -7.00 -15.08
CA GLN A 55 9.10 -7.24 -15.60
C GLN A 55 9.53 -8.70 -15.46
N LEU A 56 9.12 -9.38 -14.38
CA LEU A 56 9.38 -10.81 -14.19
C LEU A 56 8.58 -11.68 -15.18
N ALA A 57 7.33 -11.30 -15.49
CA ALA A 57 6.50 -11.97 -16.48
C ALA A 57 7.05 -11.82 -17.90
N GLU A 58 7.56 -10.64 -18.24
CA GLU A 58 8.18 -10.36 -19.55
C GLU A 58 9.48 -11.14 -19.76
N ARG A 59 10.27 -11.34 -18.70
CA ARG A 59 11.58 -12.01 -18.79
C ARG A 59 11.56 -13.52 -18.70
N THR A 60 10.54 -14.10 -18.08
CA THR A 60 10.55 -15.54 -17.84
C THR A 60 10.14 -16.31 -19.10
N ALA A 61 10.99 -17.25 -19.54
CA ALA A 61 10.67 -18.16 -20.63
C ALA A 61 9.69 -19.27 -20.22
N LYS A 62 9.45 -19.45 -18.91
CA LYS A 62 8.59 -20.52 -18.39
C LYS A 62 7.11 -20.08 -18.37
N PRO A 63 6.21 -20.76 -19.11
CA PRO A 63 4.80 -20.37 -19.19
C PRO A 63 4.09 -20.31 -17.83
N ALA A 64 4.36 -21.29 -16.96
CA ALA A 64 3.78 -21.34 -15.62
C ALA A 64 4.19 -20.14 -14.75
N SER A 65 5.48 -19.75 -14.80
CA SER A 65 5.98 -18.57 -14.09
C SER A 65 5.39 -17.28 -14.65
N LYS A 66 5.27 -17.17 -15.97
CA LYS A 66 4.65 -16.01 -16.64
C LYS A 66 3.20 -15.81 -16.20
N GLN A 67 2.41 -16.90 -16.18
CA GLN A 67 1.04 -16.86 -15.67
C GLN A 67 0.97 -16.48 -14.20
N LEU A 68 1.84 -17.05 -13.36
CA LEU A 68 1.88 -16.73 -11.93
C LEU A 68 2.17 -15.24 -11.70
N TYR A 69 3.18 -14.69 -12.36
CA TYR A 69 3.53 -13.28 -12.24
C TYR A 69 2.43 -12.37 -12.79
N GLY A 70 1.79 -12.73 -13.90
CA GLY A 70 0.64 -11.99 -14.42
C GLY A 70 -0.54 -11.95 -13.44
N ARG A 71 -0.86 -13.08 -12.78
CA ARG A 71 -1.89 -13.12 -11.73
C ARG A 71 -1.54 -12.25 -10.53
N LEU A 72 -0.27 -12.26 -10.11
CA LEU A 72 0.20 -11.40 -9.01
C LEU A 72 0.15 -9.91 -9.38
N GLN A 73 0.52 -9.56 -10.61
CA GLN A 73 0.41 -8.19 -11.13
C GLN A 73 -1.04 -7.71 -11.10
N LEU A 74 -2.00 -8.53 -11.56
CA LEU A 74 -3.43 -8.19 -11.52
C LEU A 74 -3.92 -8.00 -10.07
N ALA A 75 -3.46 -8.83 -9.14
CA ALA A 75 -3.79 -8.68 -7.72
C ALA A 75 -3.28 -7.33 -7.17
N GLU A 76 -2.06 -6.91 -7.51
CA GLU A 76 -1.55 -5.58 -7.12
C GLU A 76 -2.34 -4.43 -7.77
N ALA A 77 -2.74 -4.57 -9.04
CA ALA A 77 -3.55 -3.56 -9.72
C ALA A 77 -4.87 -3.28 -8.99
N GLU A 78 -5.54 -4.33 -8.50
CA GLU A 78 -6.75 -4.19 -7.71
C GLU A 78 -6.48 -3.53 -6.34
N GLN A 79 -5.36 -3.84 -5.70
CA GLN A 79 -4.97 -3.16 -4.46
C GLN A 79 -4.67 -1.67 -4.68
N LEU A 80 -3.97 -1.33 -5.76
CA LEU A 80 -3.68 0.06 -6.14
C LEU A 80 -4.97 0.87 -6.33
N LYS A 81 -5.97 0.32 -7.02
CA LYS A 81 -7.29 0.96 -7.18
C LYS A 81 -7.96 1.21 -5.82
N ARG A 82 -7.98 0.18 -4.95
CA ARG A 82 -8.56 0.28 -3.60
C ARG A 82 -7.84 1.35 -2.77
N ARG A 83 -6.51 1.37 -2.82
CA ARG A 83 -5.67 2.32 -2.08
C ARG A 83 -5.80 3.75 -2.60
N ALA A 84 -5.92 3.94 -3.92
CA ALA A 84 -6.19 5.25 -4.52
C ALA A 84 -7.56 5.80 -4.05
N LYS A 85 -8.60 4.95 -4.03
CA LYS A 85 -9.92 5.32 -3.49
C LYS A 85 -9.85 5.71 -2.01
N LEU A 86 -9.07 4.96 -1.22
CA LEU A 86 -8.85 5.26 0.20
C LEU A 86 -8.13 6.60 0.39
N LEU A 87 -7.06 6.86 -0.35
CA LEU A 87 -6.34 8.14 -0.29
C LEU A 87 -7.28 9.30 -0.66
N LYS A 88 -8.12 9.14 -1.70
CA LYS A 88 -9.12 10.16 -2.06
C LYS A 88 -10.11 10.43 -0.92
N ARG A 89 -10.59 9.38 -0.24
CA ARG A 89 -11.46 9.51 0.96
C ARG A 89 -10.76 10.20 2.13
N LEU A 90 -9.43 10.03 2.24
CA LEU A 90 -8.58 10.70 3.22
C LEU A 90 -8.23 12.15 2.85
N GLY A 91 -8.79 12.71 1.76
CA GLY A 91 -8.43 14.05 1.27
C GLY A 91 -7.01 14.12 0.67
N ALA A 92 -6.40 12.98 0.34
CA ALA A 92 -5.04 12.89 -0.15
C ALA A 92 -4.98 12.36 -1.60
N LYS A 93 -3.97 12.80 -2.36
CA LYS A 93 -3.67 12.27 -3.69
C LYS A 93 -2.64 11.13 -3.63
N PRO A 94 -2.73 10.13 -4.53
CA PRO A 94 -1.68 9.15 -4.74
C PRO A 94 -0.35 9.84 -5.11
N PRO A 95 0.79 9.31 -4.66
CA PRO A 95 2.09 9.85 -5.03
C PRO A 95 2.33 9.65 -6.54
N ARG A 96 2.73 10.73 -7.24
CA ARG A 96 3.03 10.70 -8.69
C ARG A 96 4.39 10.06 -9.01
N GLN A 97 5.34 10.07 -8.07
CA GLN A 97 6.68 9.51 -8.26
C GLN A 97 6.93 8.35 -7.29
N ILE A 98 7.55 7.28 -7.81
CA ILE A 98 7.77 6.03 -7.11
C ILE A 98 9.27 5.84 -6.88
N GLY A 99 9.71 6.12 -5.66
CA GLY A 99 11.06 5.88 -5.20
C GLY A 99 12.09 6.90 -5.69
N THR A 100 13.23 6.94 -4.99
CA THR A 100 14.41 7.69 -5.42
C THR A 100 15.02 7.05 -6.67
N ALA A 101 15.85 7.79 -7.41
CA ALA A 101 16.60 7.24 -8.55
C ALA A 101 17.37 5.95 -8.19
N LEU A 102 17.94 5.91 -6.98
CA LEU A 102 18.60 4.74 -6.42
C LEU A 102 17.66 3.53 -6.28
N GLY A 103 16.42 3.75 -5.83
CA GLY A 103 15.42 2.69 -5.73
C GLY A 103 14.92 2.18 -7.08
N ARG A 104 15.05 2.96 -8.17
CA ARG A 104 14.79 2.50 -9.54
C ARG A 104 15.94 1.64 -10.06
N LEU A 105 17.19 2.09 -9.87
CA LEU A 105 18.40 1.34 -10.22
C LEU A 105 18.48 -0.01 -9.49
N TRP A 106 18.22 -0.03 -8.18
CA TRP A 106 18.21 -1.26 -7.39
C TRP A 106 17.16 -2.27 -7.89
N ARG A 107 15.97 -1.80 -8.28
CA ARG A 107 14.94 -2.66 -8.88
C ARG A 107 15.38 -3.27 -10.21
N ALA A 108 15.97 -2.45 -11.08
CA ALA A 108 16.50 -2.92 -12.36
C ALA A 108 17.61 -3.97 -12.16
N ALA A 109 18.45 -3.81 -11.13
CA ALA A 109 19.47 -4.79 -10.76
C ALA A 109 18.86 -6.10 -10.25
N LEU A 110 17.85 -6.03 -9.36
CA LEU A 110 17.17 -7.21 -8.80
C LEU A 110 16.54 -8.11 -9.88
N VAL A 111 15.96 -7.49 -10.92
CA VAL A 111 15.35 -8.20 -12.05
C VAL A 111 16.39 -8.87 -12.95
N LYS A 112 17.62 -8.33 -13.00
CA LYS A 112 18.75 -8.88 -13.77
C LYS A 112 19.47 -10.04 -13.08
N ILE A 113 19.59 -10.02 -11.76
CA ILE A 113 20.44 -10.99 -11.05
C ILE A 113 19.68 -12.29 -10.77
N ASN A 114 18.56 -12.24 -10.04
CA ASN A 114 17.77 -13.44 -9.75
C ASN A 114 16.34 -13.08 -9.31
N PRO A 115 15.30 -13.64 -9.94
CA PRO A 115 13.90 -13.39 -9.56
C PRO A 115 13.57 -13.78 -8.12
N ARG A 116 14.31 -14.72 -7.51
CA ARG A 116 14.12 -15.09 -6.10
C ARG A 116 14.43 -13.93 -5.14
N TYR A 117 15.49 -13.17 -5.39
CA TYR A 117 15.84 -12.01 -4.54
C TYR A 117 14.81 -10.90 -4.68
N ALA A 118 14.29 -10.67 -5.88
CA ALA A 118 13.21 -9.72 -6.12
C ALA A 118 11.95 -10.08 -5.31
N LEU A 119 11.55 -11.36 -5.30
CA LEU A 119 10.42 -11.84 -4.51
C LEU A 119 10.66 -11.78 -2.99
N MET A 120 11.88 -12.10 -2.54
CA MET A 120 12.24 -12.04 -1.12
C MET A 120 12.21 -10.60 -0.60
N TRP A 121 12.74 -9.66 -1.38
CA TRP A 121 12.70 -8.24 -1.07
C TRP A 121 11.26 -7.71 -1.03
N LEU A 122 10.41 -8.10 -1.98
CA LEU A 122 8.97 -7.78 -1.94
C LEU A 122 8.28 -8.30 -0.68
N ARG A 123 8.56 -9.54 -0.26
CA ARG A 123 7.99 -10.08 0.99
C ARG A 123 8.46 -9.30 2.21
N TRP A 124 9.71 -8.84 2.23
CA TRP A 124 10.22 -8.02 3.32
C TRP A 124 9.52 -6.67 3.38
N ILE A 125 9.33 -6.00 2.23
CA ILE A 125 8.57 -4.75 2.14
C ILE A 125 7.13 -4.93 2.62
N LYS A 126 6.43 -5.96 2.11
CA LYS A 126 5.04 -6.24 2.49
C LYS A 126 4.87 -6.53 3.98
N ARG A 127 5.84 -7.20 4.61
CA ARG A 127 5.85 -7.38 6.08
C ARG A 127 5.93 -6.04 6.82
N GLY A 128 6.76 -5.12 6.34
CA GLY A 128 6.79 -3.75 6.85
C GLY A 128 5.47 -3.00 6.67
N ASP A 129 4.77 -3.23 5.56
CA ASP A 129 3.47 -2.61 5.31
C ASP A 129 2.35 -3.12 6.20
N VAL A 130 2.35 -4.42 6.54
CA VAL A 130 1.41 -4.97 7.53
C VAL A 130 1.56 -4.26 8.87
N ARG A 131 2.80 -3.99 9.31
CA ARG A 131 3.05 -3.23 10.54
C ARG A 131 2.48 -1.80 10.44
N ARG A 132 2.72 -1.10 9.33
CA ARG A 132 2.19 0.27 9.10
C ARG A 132 0.66 0.30 9.01
N GLN A 133 0.05 -0.73 8.43
CA GLN A 133 -1.41 -0.86 8.40
C GLN A 133 -1.98 -1.02 9.82
N ARG A 134 -1.32 -1.80 10.68
CA ARG A 134 -1.72 -1.92 12.10
C ARG A 134 -1.54 -0.62 12.85
N GLU A 135 -0.42 0.09 12.66
CA GLU A 135 -0.18 1.40 13.28
C GLU A 135 -1.25 2.43 12.85
N ALA A 136 -1.58 2.48 11.56
CA ALA A 136 -2.66 3.34 11.06
C ALA A 136 -4.04 2.94 11.60
N ALA A 137 -4.31 1.64 11.74
CA ALA A 137 -5.56 1.13 12.33
C ALA A 137 -5.69 1.51 13.81
N ASN A 138 -4.61 1.40 14.57
CA ASN A 138 -4.57 1.74 15.99
C ASN A 138 -4.80 3.24 16.19
N LEU A 139 -4.15 4.09 15.40
CA LEU A 139 -4.38 5.54 15.42
C LEU A 139 -5.85 5.87 15.15
N LEU A 140 -6.46 5.27 14.14
CA LEU A 140 -7.89 5.49 13.85
C LEU A 140 -8.80 5.05 15.01
N ARG A 141 -8.51 3.92 15.66
CA ARG A 141 -9.28 3.43 16.82
C ARG A 141 -9.11 4.32 18.05
N GLU A 142 -7.92 4.84 18.29
CA GLU A 142 -7.66 5.76 19.40
C GLU A 142 -8.44 7.06 19.23
N PHE A 143 -8.51 7.60 18.01
CA PHE A 143 -9.39 8.73 17.70
C PHE A 143 -10.85 8.35 17.86
N ALA A 144 -11.27 7.19 17.36
CA ALA A 144 -12.65 6.69 17.51
C ALA A 144 -13.15 6.54 18.96
N ARG A 145 -12.25 6.41 19.94
CA ARG A 145 -12.60 6.31 21.36
C ARG A 145 -12.56 7.66 22.11
N ARG A 146 -11.93 8.68 21.54
CA ARG A 146 -11.73 9.99 22.19
C ARG A 146 -12.77 11.02 21.75
N SER A 147 -13.47 10.78 20.65
CA SER A 147 -14.61 11.57 20.19
C SER A 147 -15.93 10.90 20.57
#